data_AF-A0A0M3IHF8-F1
#
_entry.id   AF-A0A0M3IHF8-F1
#
_cell.length_a   1.000
_cell.length_b   1.000
_cell.length_c   1.000
_cell.angle_alpha   90.00
_cell.angle_beta   90.00
_cell.angle_gamma   90.00
#
_symmetry.space_group_name_H-M   'P 1'
#
loop_
_entity.id
_entity.type
_entity.pdbx_description
1 polymer ?
#
loop_
_entity_poly.entity_id
_entity_poly.type
_entity_poly.pdbx_seq_one_letter_code
_entity_poly.pdbx_strand_id
1 'polypeptide(L)'
;MMTPITYIIENIPGASTNVLDYMFTHFSSIFAFSTVYYFAYCIYKRNKPHAPSNLVLPSAIYGFLWSTGMVLFFISNKLLSQVVSFPITTRLPSTIGVLTDVFIFKTIKGAMNLSFLIFAIVVGLTGDILLALSNVEL
;
A
#
# COMPACT_ATOMS: atom_id res chain seq x y z
N MET A 1 -2.25 10.42 0.11
CA MET A 1 -1.38 10.18 1.29
C MET A 1 -0.10 11.00 1.25
N MET A 2 0.39 11.44 0.08
CA MET A 2 1.54 12.35 0.00
C MET A 2 1.17 13.84 0.11
N THR A 3 -0.11 14.18 0.24
CA THR A 3 -0.58 15.57 0.23
C THR A 3 0.11 16.49 1.24
N PRO A 4 0.49 16.07 2.48
CA PRO A 4 1.27 16.93 3.36
C PRO A 4 2.70 17.15 2.86
N ILE A 5 3.31 16.13 2.24
CA ILE A 5 4.69 16.20 1.72
C ILE A 5 4.73 17.07 0.48
N THR A 6 3.79 16.90 -0.45
CA THR A 6 3.70 17.76 -1.65
C THR A 6 3.43 19.20 -1.26
N TYR A 7 2.57 19.44 -0.26
CA TYR A 7 2.34 20.77 0.28
C TYR A 7 3.64 21.41 0.83
N ILE A 8 4.42 20.67 1.62
CA ILE A 8 5.71 21.17 2.15
C ILE A 8 6.68 21.52 1.03
N ILE A 9 6.81 20.66 0.02
CA ILE A 9 7.70 20.87 -1.11
C ILE A 9 7.30 22.12 -1.92
N GLU A 10 5.99 22.33 -2.11
CA GLU A 10 5.47 23.42 -2.94
C GLU A 10 5.40 24.76 -2.21
N ASN A 11 5.20 24.76 -0.89
CA ASN A 11 4.89 25.98 -0.13
C ASN A 11 6.01 26.45 0.80
N ILE A 12 7.03 25.62 1.08
CA ILE A 12 8.12 25.98 2.01
C ILE A 12 9.43 26.19 1.24
N PRO A 13 9.97 27.42 1.22
CA PRO A 13 11.24 27.70 0.56
C PRO A 13 12.40 26.97 1.28
N GLY A 14 13.20 26.22 0.51
CA GLY A 14 14.32 25.43 1.03
C GLY A 14 13.96 24.01 1.48
N ALA A 15 12.71 23.58 1.30
CA ALA A 15 12.31 22.19 1.50
C ALA A 15 13.02 21.26 0.50
N SER A 16 13.41 20.06 0.94
CA SER A 16 14.00 19.07 0.04
C SER A 16 12.95 18.60 -0.98
N THR A 17 13.33 18.57 -2.26
CA THR A 17 12.50 18.02 -3.33
C THR A 17 12.59 16.49 -3.40
N ASN A 18 13.52 15.89 -2.64
CA ASN A 18 13.65 14.45 -2.59
C ASN A 18 12.65 13.86 -1.59
N VAL A 19 11.69 13.10 -2.12
CA VAL A 19 10.66 12.43 -1.34
C VAL A 19 11.26 11.45 -0.30
N LEU A 20 12.46 10.91 -0.57
CA LEU A 20 13.15 10.00 0.35
C LEU A 20 13.54 10.66 1.69
N ASP A 21 13.81 11.97 1.69
CA ASP A 21 14.23 12.70 2.89
C ASP A 21 13.11 12.76 3.95
N TYR A 22 11.85 12.63 3.51
CA TYR A 22 10.68 12.61 4.38
C TYR A 22 10.33 11.20 4.91
N MET A 23 10.97 10.14 4.39
CA MET A 23 10.63 8.77 4.78
C MET A 23 10.97 8.46 6.23
N PHE A 24 12.09 8.99 6.74
CA PHE A 24 12.45 8.80 8.13
C PHE A 24 11.35 9.33 9.06
N THR A 25 10.94 10.60 8.86
CA THR A 25 9.86 11.22 9.63
C THR A 25 8.54 10.44 9.50
N HIS A 26 8.24 9.93 8.31
CA HIS A 26 7.05 9.10 8.06
C HIS A 26 7.06 7.82 8.91
N PHE A 27 8.12 7.02 8.82
CA PHE A 27 8.24 5.76 9.57
C PHE A 27 8.35 5.99 11.08
N SER A 28 9.09 7.02 11.52
CA SER A 28 9.20 7.37 12.94
C SER A 28 7.84 7.78 13.53
N SER A 29 7.03 8.52 12.77
CA SER A 29 5.68 8.89 13.20
C SER A 29 4.80 7.65 13.36
N ILE A 30 4.81 6.74 12.37
CA ILE A 30 4.04 5.48 12.45
C ILE A 30 4.47 4.67 13.66
N PHE A 31 5.77 4.55 13.91
CA PHE A 31 6.29 3.82 15.06
C PHE A 31 5.84 4.45 16.38
N ALA A 32 5.93 5.78 16.51
CA ALA A 32 5.51 6.51 17.69
C ALA A 32 4.01 6.32 17.96
N PHE A 33 3.15 6.55 16.97
CA PHE A 33 1.70 6.38 17.11
C PHE A 33 1.30 4.93 17.38
N SER A 34 1.94 3.96 16.72
CA SER A 34 1.69 2.53 16.97
C SER A 34 2.06 2.14 18.38
N THR A 35 3.16 2.69 18.92
CA THR A 35 3.60 2.46 20.29
C THR A 35 2.61 3.06 21.30
N VAL A 36 2.16 4.29 21.08
CA VAL A 36 1.14 4.94 21.92
C VAL A 36 -0.17 4.14 21.90
N TYR A 37 -0.62 3.72 20.72
CA TYR A 37 -1.81 2.87 20.57
C TYR A 37 -1.66 1.54 21.31
N TYR A 38 -0.49 0.89 21.20
CA TYR A 38 -0.22 -0.35 21.90
C TYR A 38 -0.24 -0.19 23.42
N PHE A 39 0.36 0.88 23.95
CA PHE A 39 0.28 1.17 25.39
C PHE A 39 -1.15 1.44 25.85
N ALA A 40 -1.93 2.22 25.11
CA ALA A 40 -3.34 2.44 25.41
C ALA A 40 -4.13 1.12 25.42
N TYR A 41 -3.87 0.23 24.45
CA TYR A 41 -4.47 -1.11 24.40
C TYR A 41 -4.10 -1.98 25.62
N CYS A 42 -2.82 -1.97 26.03
CA CYS A 42 -2.35 -2.70 27.21
C CYS A 42 -3.00 -2.19 28.50
N ILE A 43 -3.15 -0.87 28.65
CA ILE A 43 -3.85 -0.23 29.78
C ILE A 43 -5.31 -0.65 29.79
N TYR A 44 -6.00 -0.55 28.64
CA TYR A 44 -7.41 -0.94 28.51
C TYR A 44 -7.64 -2.43 28.85
N LYS A 45 -6.73 -3.31 28.42
CA LYS A 45 -6.76 -4.74 28.72
C LYS A 45 -6.20 -5.10 30.11
N ARG A 46 -5.89 -4.12 30.97
CA ARG A 46 -5.37 -4.31 32.33
C ARG A 46 -4.17 -5.27 32.36
N ASN A 47 -3.21 -5.04 31.47
CA ASN A 47 -1.98 -5.83 31.34
C ASN A 47 -2.20 -7.31 30.93
N LYS A 48 -3.37 -7.65 30.35
CA LYS A 48 -3.64 -8.94 29.69
C LYS A 48 -3.94 -8.75 28.18
N PRO A 49 -3.02 -8.16 27.39
CA PRO A 49 -3.21 -8.02 25.96
C PRO A 49 -3.23 -9.40 25.29
N HIS A 50 -4.21 -9.63 24.40
CA HIS A 50 -4.22 -10.82 23.56
C HIS A 50 -3.27 -10.59 22.36
N ALA A 51 -2.04 -11.11 22.47
CA ALA A 51 -1.03 -11.04 21.42
C ALA A 51 -0.38 -12.43 21.28
N PRO A 52 -0.91 -13.31 20.42
CA PRO A 52 -0.43 -14.67 20.33
C PRO A 52 0.96 -14.68 19.65
N SER A 53 1.90 -15.41 20.26
CA SER A 53 3.32 -15.40 19.86
C SER A 53 3.56 -15.93 18.44
N ASN A 54 2.67 -16.80 17.95
CA ASN A 54 2.71 -17.35 16.59
C ASN A 54 2.50 -16.30 15.49
N LEU A 55 1.90 -15.14 15.81
CA LEU A 55 1.69 -14.07 14.84
C LEU A 55 2.85 -13.07 14.79
N VAL A 56 3.72 -13.05 15.81
CA VAL A 56 4.80 -12.05 15.92
C VAL A 56 5.75 -12.11 14.71
N LEU A 57 6.21 -13.31 14.34
CA LEU A 57 7.14 -13.48 13.22
C LEU A 57 6.47 -13.18 11.86
N PRO A 58 5.28 -13.74 11.53
CA PRO A 58 4.54 -13.34 10.32
C PRO A 58 4.28 -11.83 10.23
N SER A 59 3.91 -11.19 11.35
CA SER A 59 3.70 -9.75 11.40
C SER A 59 4.98 -8.95 11.14
N ALA A 60 6.13 -9.39 11.64
CA ALA A 60 7.41 -8.76 11.36
C ALA A 60 7.78 -8.85 9.86
N ILE A 61 7.60 -10.01 9.25
CA ILE A 61 7.83 -10.22 7.80
C ILE A 61 6.88 -9.34 6.98
N TYR A 62 5.61 -9.28 7.35
CA TYR A 62 4.63 -8.40 6.71
C TYR A 62 5.01 -6.92 6.85
N GLY A 63 5.51 -6.50 8.02
CA GLY A 63 6.01 -5.14 8.24
C GLY A 63 7.16 -4.77 7.29
N PHE A 64 8.08 -5.70 7.04
CA PHE A 64 9.17 -5.48 6.08
C PHE A 64 8.65 -5.37 4.64
N LEU A 65 7.74 -6.26 4.25
CA LEU A 65 7.08 -6.23 2.93
C LEU A 65 6.34 -4.91 2.72
N TRP A 66 5.55 -4.49 3.72
CA TRP A 66 4.79 -3.24 3.70
C TRP A 66 5.72 -2.03 3.61
N SER A 67 6.78 -1.98 4.41
CA SER A 67 7.74 -0.87 4.41
C SER A 67 8.42 -0.73 3.05
N THR A 68 8.84 -1.84 2.45
CA THR A 68 9.42 -1.87 1.09
C THR A 68 8.41 -1.37 0.05
N GLY A 69 7.16 -1.83 0.14
CA GLY A 69 6.06 -1.37 -0.72
C GLY A 69 5.80 0.13 -0.59
N MET A 70 5.88 0.68 0.62
CA MET A 70 5.72 2.11 0.88
C MET A 70 6.85 2.94 0.28
N VAL A 71 8.11 2.50 0.38
CA VAL A 71 9.25 3.16 -0.29
C VAL A 71 9.03 3.21 -1.80
N LEU A 72 8.70 2.07 -2.41
CA LEU A 72 8.44 1.98 -3.84
C LEU A 72 7.27 2.86 -4.25
N PHE A 73 6.19 2.87 -3.45
CA PHE A 73 5.04 3.73 -3.69
C PHE A 73 5.45 5.21 -3.70
N PHE A 74 6.20 5.69 -2.72
CA PHE A 74 6.65 7.09 -2.67
C PHE A 74 7.50 7.48 -3.89
N ILE A 75 8.37 6.58 -4.34
CA ILE A 75 9.15 6.75 -5.59
C ILE A 75 8.22 6.81 -6.80
N SER A 76 7.28 5.87 -6.93
CA SER A 76 6.30 5.86 -8.02
C SER A 76 5.48 7.15 -8.07
N ASN A 77 5.02 7.66 -6.93
CA ASN A 77 4.27 8.90 -6.88
C ASN A 77 5.10 10.10 -7.38
N LYS A 78 6.41 10.12 -7.10
CA LYS A 78 7.33 11.14 -7.62
C LYS A 78 7.45 11.07 -9.15
N LEU A 79 7.45 9.85 -9.72
CA LEU A 79 7.68 9.63 -11.15
C LEU A 79 6.42 9.72 -12.02
N LEU A 80 5.28 9.20 -11.54
CA LEU A 80 4.05 9.01 -12.32
C LEU A 80 2.89 9.89 -11.85
N SER A 81 3.08 10.72 -10.82
CA SER A 81 2.00 11.38 -10.05
C SER A 81 1.16 10.41 -9.21
N GLN A 82 0.56 10.95 -8.14
CA GLN A 82 -0.33 10.19 -7.24
C GLN A 82 -1.59 9.71 -7.96
N VAL A 83 -2.06 10.45 -8.97
CA VAL A 83 -3.28 10.11 -9.72
C VAL A 83 -3.11 8.79 -10.47
N VAL A 84 -1.93 8.51 -11.03
CA VAL A 84 -1.65 7.27 -11.76
C VAL A 84 -1.11 6.18 -10.84
N SER A 85 -0.23 6.53 -9.90
CA SER A 85 0.43 5.54 -9.03
C SER A 85 -0.53 4.83 -8.10
N PHE A 86 -1.59 5.51 -7.63
CA PHE A 86 -2.50 4.96 -6.63
C PHE A 86 -3.38 3.83 -7.19
N PRO A 87 -4.09 3.99 -8.32
CA PRO A 87 -4.89 2.91 -8.90
C PRO A 87 -4.06 1.66 -9.19
N ILE A 88 -2.89 1.81 -9.83
CA ILE A 88 -1.96 0.71 -10.11
C ILE A 88 -1.56 -0.03 -8.81
N THR A 89 -1.17 0.73 -7.78
CA THR A 89 -0.73 0.16 -6.50
C THR A 89 -1.85 -0.58 -5.79
N THR A 90 -3.09 -0.08 -5.84
CA THR A 90 -4.24 -0.74 -5.19
C THR A 90 -4.68 -2.00 -5.93
N ARG A 91 -4.47 -2.06 -7.25
CA ARG A 91 -4.89 -3.20 -8.06
C ARG A 91 -3.99 -4.42 -7.93
N LEU A 92 -2.68 -4.22 -7.82
CA LEU A 92 -1.68 -5.29 -7.69
C LEU A 92 -2.01 -6.30 -6.56
N PRO A 93 -2.22 -5.88 -5.29
CA PRO A 93 -2.57 -6.80 -4.21
C PRO A 93 -3.88 -7.55 -4.47
N SER A 94 -4.87 -6.88 -5.06
CA SER A 94 -6.16 -7.50 -5.39
C SER A 94 -5.99 -8.60 -6.43
N THR A 95 -5.19 -8.37 -7.47
CA THR A 95 -4.91 -9.39 -8.49
C THR A 95 -4.14 -10.57 -7.91
N ILE A 96 -3.14 -10.32 -7.06
CA ILE A 96 -2.38 -11.39 -6.38
C ILE A 96 -3.30 -12.22 -5.48
N GLY A 97 -4.19 -11.59 -4.72
CA GLY A 97 -5.15 -12.28 -3.86
C GLY A 97 -6.08 -13.20 -4.66
N VAL A 98 -6.62 -12.69 -5.76
CA VAL A 98 -7.45 -13.46 -6.68
C VAL A 98 -6.70 -14.63 -7.32
N LEU A 99 -5.47 -14.42 -7.77
CA LEU A 99 -4.63 -15.50 -8.33
C LEU A 99 -4.33 -16.57 -7.27
N THR A 100 -4.10 -16.14 -6.03
CA THR A 100 -3.92 -17.04 -4.88
C THR A 100 -5.16 -17.88 -4.64
N ASP A 101 -6.36 -17.29 -4.70
CA ASP A 101 -7.64 -17.99 -4.58
C ASP A 101 -7.86 -19.02 -5.69
N VAL A 102 -7.37 -18.75 -6.91
CA VAL A 102 -7.46 -19.68 -8.04
C VAL A 102 -6.45 -20.83 -7.91
N PHE A 103 -5.18 -20.53 -7.64
CA PHE A 103 -4.10 -21.53 -7.70
C PHE A 103 -3.88 -22.29 -6.40
N ILE A 104 -3.91 -21.59 -5.25
CA ILE A 104 -3.59 -22.17 -3.95
C ILE A 104 -4.85 -22.69 -3.28
N PHE A 105 -5.81 -21.81 -2.99
CA PHE A 105 -7.03 -22.20 -2.28
C PHE A 105 -8.02 -22.95 -3.19
N LYS A 106 -7.88 -22.77 -4.51
CA LYS A 106 -8.77 -23.34 -5.53
C LYS A 106 -10.24 -23.05 -5.21
N THR A 107 -10.53 -21.89 -4.64
CA THR A 107 -11.87 -21.48 -4.21
C THR A 107 -12.73 -21.11 -5.43
N ILE A 108 -12.11 -20.52 -6.44
CA ILE A 108 -12.76 -20.14 -7.70
C ILE A 108 -12.56 -21.28 -8.71
N LYS A 109 -13.65 -22.00 -9.04
CA LYS A 109 -13.67 -23.11 -10.01
C LYS A 109 -14.73 -22.90 -11.09
N GLY A 110 -14.51 -23.55 -12.23
CA GLY A 110 -15.44 -23.55 -13.37
C GLY A 110 -15.07 -22.53 -14.45
N ALA A 111 -15.25 -22.92 -15.72
CA ALA A 111 -14.84 -22.12 -16.88
C ALA A 111 -15.54 -20.75 -16.93
N MET A 112 -16.81 -20.68 -16.55
CA MET A 112 -17.57 -19.43 -16.52
C MET A 112 -17.02 -18.45 -15.48
N ASN A 113 -16.79 -18.90 -14.25
CA ASN A 113 -16.25 -18.06 -13.17
C ASN A 113 -14.84 -17.57 -13.49
N LEU A 114 -14.01 -18.45 -14.07
CA LEU A 114 -12.66 -18.09 -14.51
C LEU A 114 -12.70 -17.08 -15.66
N SER A 115 -13.64 -17.21 -16.60
CA SER A 115 -13.84 -16.25 -17.68
C SER A 115 -14.25 -14.88 -17.17
N PHE A 116 -15.22 -14.80 -16.24
CA PHE A 116 -15.59 -13.54 -15.58
C PHE A 116 -14.42 -12.89 -14.83
N LEU A 117 -13.60 -13.72 -14.17
CA LEU A 117 -12.41 -13.25 -13.46
C LEU A 117 -11.39 -12.63 -14.40
N ILE A 118 -11.06 -13.34 -15.48
CA ILE A 118 -10.14 -12.83 -16.52
C ILE A 118 -10.68 -11.55 -17.12
N PHE A 119 -11.98 -11.49 -17.43
CA PHE A 119 -12.62 -10.29 -17.93
C PHE A 119 -12.49 -9.11 -16.96
N ALA A 120 -12.76 -9.32 -15.66
CA ALA A 120 -12.62 -8.28 -14.64
C ALA A 120 -11.18 -7.79 -14.49
N ILE A 121 -10.19 -8.69 -14.60
CA ILE A 121 -8.76 -8.35 -14.59
C ILE A 121 -8.42 -7.49 -15.80
N VAL A 122 -8.82 -7.92 -17.00
CA VAL A 122 -8.57 -7.20 -18.26
C VAL A 122 -9.19 -5.81 -18.24
N VAL A 123 -10.48 -5.69 -17.89
CA VAL A 123 -11.18 -4.40 -17.89
C VAL A 123 -10.49 -3.37 -17.01
N GLY A 124 -10.09 -3.73 -15.79
CA GLY A 124 -9.42 -2.75 -14.93
C GLY A 124 -7.93 -2.57 -15.25
N LEU A 125 -7.24 -3.53 -15.89
CA LEU A 125 -5.91 -3.25 -16.45
C LEU A 125 -5.99 -2.24 -17.58
N THR A 126 -7.00 -2.37 -18.46
CA THR A 126 -7.30 -1.37 -19.48
C THR A 126 -7.61 -0.02 -18.85
N GLY A 127 -8.38 0.01 -17.75
CA GLY A 127 -8.64 1.23 -16.99
C GLY A 127 -7.38 1.92 -16.50
N ASP A 128 -6.45 1.16 -15.89
CA ASP A 128 -5.17 1.70 -15.42
C ASP A 128 -4.30 2.22 -16.58
N ILE A 129 -4.27 1.51 -17.72
CA ILE A 129 -3.53 1.94 -18.92
C ILE A 129 -4.12 3.24 -19.46
N LEU A 130 -5.45 3.32 -19.60
CA LEU A 130 -6.13 4.53 -20.08
C LEU A 130 -5.88 5.72 -19.15
N LEU A 131 -5.90 5.49 -17.83
CA LEU A 131 -5.60 6.52 -16.84
C LEU A 131 -4.15 7.01 -16.96
N ALA A 132 -3.20 6.06 -17.08
CA ALA A 132 -1.79 6.40 -17.25
C ALA A 132 -1.56 7.21 -18.53
N LEU A 133 -2.16 6.79 -19.65
CA LEU A 133 -2.08 7.51 -20.93
C LEU A 133 -2.74 8.89 -20.87
N SER A 134 -3.88 9.02 -20.18
CA SER A 134 -4.58 10.30 -20.02
C SER A 134 -3.79 11.33 -19.21
N ASN A 135 -2.85 10.88 -18.38
CA ASN A 135 -2.04 11.75 -17.52
C ASN A 135 -0.69 12.13 -18.15
N VAL A 136 -0.38 11.62 -19.35
CA VAL A 136 0.77 12.08 -20.14
C VAL A 136 0.30 13.31 -20.91
N GLU A 137 0.77 14.50 -20.52
CA GLU A 137 0.68 15.68 -21.38
C GLU A 137 1.57 15.46 -22.61
N LEU A 138 0.96 15.41 -23.79
CA LEU A 138 1.63 15.40 -25.10
C LEU A 138 2.06 16.82 -25.50
#